data_AF-A0A7C2KY37-F1
#
_entry.id   AF-A0A7C2KY37-F1
#
_cell.length_a   1.000
_cell.length_b   1.000
_cell.length_c   1.000
_cell.angle_alpha   90.00
_cell.angle_beta   90.00
_cell.angle_gamma   90.00
#
_symmetry.space_group_name_H-M   'P 1'
#
loop_
_entity.id
_entity.type
_entity.pdbx_description
1 polymer ?
#
loop_
_entity_poly.entity_id
_entity_poly.type
_entity_poly.pdbx_seq_one_letter_code
_entity_poly.pdbx_strand_id
1 'polypeptide(L)'
;MHRDALRGSDPSREFGTGAATERRRGGGVSVLPRTRAQLARFVDHTILKPEATAAEIDRLCDEAVAHGFFAVCVNPVWVARCVERLGGAGVSPAHSIVGTATGPPVRARSASEGTPPPTAATRILPVVCTVAGFPLGASLPQVKAEEARRAVEQGAREVDMVVNLGALIAGDRPTVVGDIAAVVETTKRANPAALVKVILETRALTDEQIILGCQCCIEARADFVKTSTGFHAKGGATVEHAALLKKHAAPLKVKAAGGIRDLPT
;
A
#
# COMPACT_ATOMS: atom_id res chain seq x y z
N MET A 1 -20.12 60.67 28.24
CA MET A 1 -19.11 61.53 28.89
C MET A 1 -17.77 61.18 28.29
N HIS A 2 -17.07 62.17 27.76
CA HIS A 2 -15.81 62.06 27.01
C HIS A 2 -14.72 62.81 27.81
N ARG A 3 -13.44 62.46 27.57
CA ARG A 3 -12.18 63.09 28.04
C ARG A 3 -11.64 62.57 29.38
N ASP A 4 -10.34 62.36 29.64
CA ASP A 4 -9.10 62.88 29.07
C ASP A 4 -7.94 61.83 29.15
N ALA A 5 -6.93 62.01 28.32
CA ALA A 5 -5.61 61.39 28.40
C ALA A 5 -4.70 62.13 29.40
N LEU A 6 -3.65 61.49 29.93
CA LEU A 6 -2.31 62.09 30.14
C LEU A 6 -1.25 61.04 30.50
N ARG A 7 -0.01 61.38 30.14
CA ARG A 7 1.21 60.55 30.00
C ARG A 7 2.05 60.43 31.28
N GLY A 8 2.93 59.42 31.26
CA GLY A 8 4.24 59.34 31.93
C GLY A 8 4.70 57.88 31.98
N SER A 9 5.94 57.43 31.77
CA SER A 9 7.24 57.96 31.31
C SER A 9 8.18 56.73 31.22
N ASP A 10 9.00 56.67 30.16
CA ASP A 10 10.09 55.73 29.77
C ASP A 10 11.13 55.42 30.91
N PRO A 11 12.15 54.52 30.83
CA PRO A 11 12.64 53.64 29.74
C PRO A 11 13.18 52.23 30.12
N SER A 12 13.64 51.51 29.09
CA SER A 12 14.73 50.52 29.04
C SER A 12 14.54 49.11 29.65
N ARG A 13 14.22 48.14 28.79
CA ARG A 13 14.87 46.81 28.80
C ARG A 13 15.03 46.27 27.38
N GLU A 14 16.29 46.02 27.07
CA GLU A 14 16.89 45.68 25.79
C GLU A 14 16.30 44.41 25.15
N PHE A 15 15.88 44.51 23.88
CA PHE A 15 15.71 43.35 23.02
C PHE A 15 16.97 43.16 22.19
N GLY A 16 17.81 42.21 22.62
CA GLY A 16 18.93 41.71 21.86
C GLY A 16 18.47 40.97 20.59
N THR A 17 18.96 41.42 19.44
CA THR A 17 18.85 40.74 18.15
C THR A 17 19.69 39.46 18.17
N GLY A 18 19.08 38.35 18.55
CA GLY A 18 19.65 37.01 18.38
C GLY A 18 19.25 36.44 17.02
N ALA A 19 20.20 36.41 16.08
CA ALA A 19 20.07 35.72 14.81
C ALA A 19 19.77 34.23 15.05
N ALA A 20 18.53 33.82 14.81
CA ALA A 20 18.13 32.42 14.82
C ALA A 20 18.75 31.72 13.60
N THR A 21 19.83 31.00 13.85
CA THR A 21 20.48 30.10 12.90
C THR A 21 19.49 29.03 12.47
N GLU A 22 19.12 29.09 11.19
CA GLU A 22 18.29 28.13 10.49
C GLU A 22 19.00 26.76 10.49
N ARG A 23 18.69 25.92 11.47
CA ARG A 23 19.08 24.51 11.45
C ARG A 23 18.29 23.83 10.34
N ARG A 24 18.89 23.73 9.16
CA ARG A 24 18.48 22.81 8.09
C ARG A 24 18.41 21.41 8.68
N ARG A 25 17.20 20.96 9.02
CA ARG A 25 16.92 19.53 9.20
C ARG A 25 17.06 18.89 7.83
N GLY A 26 18.18 18.20 7.62
CA GLY A 26 18.39 17.32 6.47
C GLY A 26 17.36 16.19 6.52
N GLY A 27 16.21 16.41 5.91
CA GLY A 27 15.23 15.38 5.64
C GLY A 27 15.80 14.41 4.60
N GLY A 28 15.82 13.12 4.94
CA GLY A 28 16.18 12.07 4.01
C GLY A 28 15.37 12.21 2.72
N VAL A 29 16.06 12.40 1.61
CA VAL A 29 15.45 12.51 0.30
C VAL A 29 14.77 11.17 -0.01
N SER A 30 13.44 11.15 -0.02
CA SER A 30 12.67 10.07 -0.63
C SER A 30 13.06 10.02 -2.12
N VAL A 31 13.90 9.06 -2.51
CA VAL A 31 14.32 8.89 -3.90
C VAL A 31 13.13 8.36 -4.68
N LEU A 32 12.44 9.26 -5.40
CA LEU A 32 11.44 8.87 -6.39
C LEU A 32 12.11 8.00 -7.46
N PRO A 33 11.43 6.94 -7.96
CA PRO A 33 11.96 6.10 -9.02
C PRO A 33 12.29 6.96 -10.25
N ARG A 34 13.52 6.85 -10.77
CA ARG A 34 14.02 7.65 -11.89
C ARG A 34 14.05 6.88 -13.21
N THR A 35 13.79 5.58 -13.17
CA THR A 35 13.77 4.71 -14.36
C THR A 35 12.51 3.85 -14.40
N ARG A 36 12.13 3.39 -15.60
CA ARG A 36 11.01 2.45 -15.78
C ARG A 36 11.20 1.16 -14.96
N ALA A 37 12.42 0.65 -14.89
CA ALA A 37 12.76 -0.54 -14.11
C ALA A 37 12.59 -0.34 -12.59
N GLN A 38 12.89 0.86 -12.08
CA GLN A 38 12.63 1.20 -10.67
C GLN A 38 11.13 1.37 -10.41
N LEU A 39 10.41 2.01 -11.33
CA LEU A 39 8.95 2.20 -11.20
C LEU A 39 8.19 0.87 -11.23
N ALA A 40 8.62 -0.08 -12.06
CA ALA A 40 8.02 -1.42 -12.14
C ALA A 40 7.88 -2.10 -10.77
N ARG A 41 8.81 -1.84 -9.83
CA ARG A 41 8.81 -2.37 -8.46
C ARG A 41 7.72 -1.80 -7.55
N PHE A 42 6.89 -0.90 -8.06
CA PHE A 42 5.73 -0.35 -7.37
C PHE A 42 4.40 -0.71 -8.07
N VAL A 43 4.46 -1.44 -9.19
CA VAL A 43 3.30 -1.77 -10.02
C VAL A 43 2.75 -3.14 -9.61
N ASP A 44 1.44 -3.16 -9.36
CA ASP A 44 0.66 -4.41 -9.26
C ASP A 44 -0.01 -4.59 -10.62
N HIS A 45 0.47 -5.55 -11.41
CA HIS A 45 -0.11 -5.84 -12.71
C HIS A 45 -1.45 -6.51 -12.51
N THR A 46 -2.54 -5.87 -12.95
CA THR A 46 -3.87 -6.14 -12.43
C THR A 46 -4.83 -6.58 -13.53
N ILE A 47 -5.56 -7.67 -13.30
CA ILE A 47 -6.73 -8.06 -14.09
C ILE A 47 -7.85 -8.53 -13.14
N LEU A 48 -8.86 -7.68 -12.98
CA LEU A 48 -9.99 -7.92 -12.07
C LEU A 48 -11.34 -7.97 -12.78
N LYS A 49 -11.34 -7.90 -14.12
CA LYS A 49 -12.56 -8.09 -14.90
C LYS A 49 -13.10 -9.52 -14.70
N PRO A 50 -14.42 -9.71 -14.58
CA PRO A 50 -15.01 -11.02 -14.33
C PRO A 50 -14.85 -11.99 -15.51
N GLU A 51 -14.66 -11.49 -16.73
CA GLU A 51 -14.49 -12.29 -17.95
C GLU A 51 -13.04 -12.74 -18.19
N ALA A 52 -12.12 -12.47 -17.25
CA ALA A 52 -10.73 -12.88 -17.38
C ALA A 52 -10.62 -14.39 -17.59
N THR A 53 -9.95 -14.79 -18.65
CA THR A 53 -9.73 -16.20 -19.01
C THR A 53 -8.42 -16.72 -18.44
N ALA A 54 -8.31 -18.04 -18.30
CA ALA A 54 -7.07 -18.71 -17.86
C ALA A 54 -5.84 -18.30 -18.69
N ALA A 55 -6.00 -18.13 -20.01
CA ALA A 55 -4.94 -17.68 -20.90
C ALA A 55 -4.53 -16.22 -20.67
N GLU A 56 -5.47 -15.33 -20.33
CA GLU A 56 -5.16 -13.95 -19.94
C GLU A 56 -4.43 -13.88 -18.60
N ILE A 57 -4.79 -14.74 -17.65
CA ILE A 57 -4.12 -14.85 -16.35
C ILE A 57 -2.66 -15.33 -16.50
N ASP A 58 -2.42 -16.30 -17.39
CA ASP A 58 -1.04 -16.73 -17.67
C ASP A 58 -0.23 -15.62 -18.30
N ARG A 59 -0.81 -14.91 -19.29
CA ARG A 59 -0.16 -13.76 -19.92
C ARG A 59 0.17 -12.66 -18.90
N LEU A 60 -0.76 -12.35 -17.99
CA LEU A 60 -0.52 -11.40 -16.90
C LEU A 60 0.70 -11.80 -16.06
N CYS A 61 0.81 -13.07 -15.69
CA CYS A 61 1.96 -13.58 -14.92
C CYS A 61 3.25 -13.44 -15.73
N ASP A 62 3.25 -13.86 -16.99
CA ASP A 62 4.43 -13.81 -17.86
C ASP A 62 4.91 -12.37 -18.10
N GLU A 63 3.99 -11.43 -18.35
CA GLU A 63 4.26 -10.00 -18.49
C GLU A 63 4.82 -9.40 -17.20
N ALA A 64 4.22 -9.72 -16.05
CA ALA A 64 4.69 -9.23 -14.76
C ALA A 64 6.12 -9.66 -14.48
N VAL A 65 6.48 -10.89 -14.86
CA VAL A 65 7.86 -11.36 -14.73
C VAL A 65 8.78 -10.69 -15.75
N ALA A 66 8.36 -10.57 -17.02
CA ALA A 66 9.17 -9.96 -18.08
C ALA A 66 9.51 -8.49 -17.79
N HIS A 67 8.57 -7.74 -17.22
CA HIS A 67 8.76 -6.33 -16.87
C HIS A 67 9.28 -6.11 -15.45
N GLY A 68 9.34 -7.17 -14.64
CA GLY A 68 9.78 -7.07 -13.25
C GLY A 68 8.82 -6.27 -12.38
N PHE A 69 7.52 -6.44 -12.60
CA PHE A 69 6.49 -5.86 -11.74
C PHE A 69 6.51 -6.48 -10.34
N PHE A 70 6.01 -5.74 -9.36
CA PHE A 70 6.03 -6.16 -7.97
C PHE A 70 5.05 -7.30 -7.70
N ALA A 71 3.83 -7.18 -8.23
CA ALA A 71 2.76 -8.14 -7.99
C ALA A 71 1.96 -8.43 -9.26
N VAL A 72 1.25 -9.54 -9.24
CA VAL A 72 0.03 -9.74 -10.03
C VAL A 72 -1.18 -9.62 -9.10
N CYS A 73 -2.22 -8.89 -9.51
CA CYS A 73 -3.45 -8.72 -8.74
C CYS A 73 -4.64 -9.31 -9.50
N VAL A 74 -5.28 -10.32 -8.91
CA VAL A 74 -6.34 -11.13 -9.56
C VAL A 74 -7.50 -11.43 -8.61
N ASN A 75 -8.67 -11.76 -9.16
CA ASN A 75 -9.78 -12.29 -8.37
C ASN A 75 -9.39 -13.64 -7.70
N PRO A 76 -9.93 -13.98 -6.52
CA PRO A 76 -9.51 -15.15 -5.73
C PRO A 76 -9.51 -16.48 -6.47
N VAL A 77 -10.43 -16.67 -7.42
CA VAL A 77 -10.52 -17.89 -8.24
C VAL A 77 -9.23 -18.19 -9.04
N TRP A 78 -8.41 -17.17 -9.31
CA TRP A 78 -7.19 -17.28 -10.10
C TRP A 78 -5.92 -17.43 -9.25
N VAL A 79 -5.99 -17.33 -7.93
CA VAL A 79 -4.82 -17.33 -7.04
C VAL A 79 -4.00 -18.61 -7.21
N ALA A 80 -4.65 -19.78 -7.15
CA ALA A 80 -3.95 -21.06 -7.30
C ALA A 80 -3.21 -21.16 -8.64
N ARG A 81 -3.83 -20.68 -9.73
CA ARG A 81 -3.21 -20.65 -11.06
C ARG A 81 -2.01 -19.72 -11.12
N CYS A 82 -2.12 -18.51 -10.57
CA CYS A 82 -1.00 -17.56 -10.51
C CYS A 82 0.16 -18.13 -9.70
N VAL A 83 -0.12 -18.77 -8.56
CA VAL A 83 0.90 -19.41 -7.72
C VAL A 83 1.60 -20.55 -8.46
N GLU A 84 0.85 -21.42 -9.14
CA GLU A 84 1.40 -22.48 -9.98
C GLU A 84 2.29 -21.91 -11.10
N ARG A 85 1.78 -20.93 -11.85
CA ARG A 85 2.50 -20.30 -12.97
C ARG A 85 3.77 -19.58 -12.53
N LEU A 86 3.76 -18.98 -11.34
CA LEU A 86 4.88 -18.26 -10.75
C LEU A 86 5.79 -19.15 -9.89
N GLY A 87 5.72 -20.48 -10.04
CA GLY A 87 6.73 -21.40 -9.49
C GLY A 87 6.39 -22.05 -8.16
N GLY A 88 5.13 -22.04 -7.72
CA GLY A 88 4.53 -23.03 -6.83
C GLY A 88 4.99 -23.10 -5.37
N ALA A 89 6.10 -22.45 -4.97
CA ALA A 89 6.63 -22.60 -3.62
C ALA A 89 7.21 -21.29 -3.08
N GLY A 90 6.60 -20.77 -2.01
CA GLY A 90 7.30 -19.97 -1.01
C GLY A 90 8.20 -18.85 -1.53
N VAL A 91 7.67 -17.94 -2.35
CA VAL A 91 8.43 -16.73 -2.70
C VAL A 91 8.45 -15.83 -1.45
N SER A 92 9.61 -15.77 -0.79
CA SER A 92 9.87 -14.75 0.23
C SER A 92 9.78 -13.37 -0.42
N PRO A 93 9.00 -12.42 0.14
CA PRO A 93 9.04 -11.05 -0.33
C PRO A 93 10.49 -10.55 -0.26
N ALA A 94 11.03 -10.09 -1.38
CA ALA A 94 12.25 -9.30 -1.34
C ALA A 94 11.94 -8.02 -0.54
N HIS A 95 12.48 -8.00 0.67
CA HIS A 95 12.57 -6.95 1.66
C HIS A 95 12.30 -5.50 1.18
N SER A 96 11.38 -4.85 1.91
CA SER A 96 11.45 -3.45 2.38
C SER A 96 12.00 -2.39 1.41
N ILE A 97 11.08 -1.55 0.94
CA ILE A 97 11.35 -0.16 0.54
C ILE A 97 12.17 0.55 1.65
N VAL A 98 13.26 1.22 1.24
CA VAL A 98 14.12 2.18 1.98
C VAL A 98 15.11 1.56 2.97
N GLY A 99 16.39 1.83 2.71
CA GLY A 99 17.52 1.30 3.44
C GLY A 99 17.77 1.97 4.79
N THR A 100 18.16 1.14 5.76
CA THR A 100 19.20 1.43 6.74
C THR A 100 19.94 0.11 6.98
N ALA A 101 21.09 -0.07 6.33
CA ALA A 101 21.98 -1.19 6.59
C ALA A 101 22.92 -0.81 7.74
N THR A 102 22.78 -1.46 8.89
CA THR A 102 23.87 -1.59 9.87
C THR A 102 23.76 -2.96 10.56
N GLY A 103 24.55 -3.91 10.10
CA GLY A 103 24.82 -5.18 10.78
C GLY A 103 26.27 -5.60 10.49
N PRO A 104 27.02 -6.12 11.47
CA PRO A 104 28.46 -6.32 11.37
C PRO A 104 28.82 -7.50 10.46
N PRO A 105 30.03 -7.50 9.85
CA PRO A 105 30.42 -8.51 8.88
C PRO A 105 30.76 -9.84 9.56
N VAL A 106 30.17 -10.93 9.06
CA VAL A 106 30.55 -12.31 9.42
C VAL A 106 31.75 -12.72 8.56
N ARG A 107 32.76 -13.32 9.22
CA ARG A 107 34.07 -13.67 8.66
C ARG A 107 34.01 -14.72 7.54
N ALA A 108 34.85 -14.52 6.52
CA ALA A 108 35.03 -15.42 5.39
C ALA A 108 35.74 -16.74 5.76
N ARG A 109 35.33 -17.84 5.13
CA ARG A 109 36.13 -19.08 5.01
C ARG A 109 36.69 -19.17 3.59
N SER A 110 37.93 -19.62 3.49
CA SER A 110 38.70 -19.85 2.26
C SER A 110 38.41 -21.20 1.63
N ALA A 111 38.24 -21.27 0.30
CA ALA A 111 38.79 -22.32 -0.57
C ALA A 111 38.48 -22.06 -2.07
N SER A 112 39.57 -22.09 -2.86
CA SER A 112 39.77 -22.55 -4.24
C SER A 112 38.86 -22.10 -5.40
N GLU A 113 39.57 -21.68 -6.44
CA GLU A 113 39.14 -21.14 -7.73
C GLU A 113 38.28 -22.09 -8.58
N GLY A 114 37.16 -21.55 -9.00
CA GLY A 114 36.51 -21.80 -10.27
C GLY A 114 35.65 -20.57 -10.54
N THR A 115 35.88 -19.84 -11.62
CA THR A 115 35.02 -18.70 -11.98
C THR A 115 33.60 -19.24 -12.13
N PRO A 116 32.64 -18.88 -11.24
CA PRO A 116 31.27 -19.33 -11.42
C PRO A 116 30.75 -18.77 -12.75
N PRO A 117 29.91 -19.52 -13.49
CA PRO A 117 29.18 -18.93 -14.61
C PRO A 117 28.47 -17.67 -14.12
N PRO A 118 28.25 -16.65 -14.99
CA PRO A 118 27.56 -15.42 -14.59
C PRO A 118 26.31 -15.84 -13.84
N THR A 119 26.28 -15.51 -12.54
CA THR A 119 25.23 -15.96 -11.64
C THR A 119 23.91 -15.55 -12.29
N ALA A 120 23.08 -16.52 -12.62
CA ALA A 120 21.76 -16.26 -13.16
C ALA A 120 21.10 -15.27 -12.18
N ALA A 121 20.90 -14.04 -12.61
CA ALA A 121 20.40 -12.98 -11.75
C ALA A 121 19.13 -13.52 -11.07
N THR A 122 19.12 -13.55 -9.73
CA THR A 122 18.00 -14.10 -8.96
C THR A 122 16.71 -13.47 -9.47
N ARG A 123 15.90 -14.26 -10.18
CA ARG A 123 14.68 -13.78 -10.84
C ARG A 123 13.70 -13.41 -9.74
N ILE A 124 13.51 -12.12 -9.51
CA ILE A 124 12.50 -11.61 -8.57
C ILE A 124 11.14 -11.90 -9.18
N LEU A 125 10.43 -12.87 -8.63
CA LEU A 125 9.10 -13.23 -9.07
C LEU A 125 8.06 -12.28 -8.44
N PRO A 126 7.03 -11.87 -9.19
CA PRO A 126 5.93 -11.08 -8.65
C PRO A 126 5.24 -11.80 -7.50
N VAL A 127 4.80 -11.06 -6.50
CA VAL A 127 3.92 -11.61 -5.46
C VAL A 127 2.50 -11.79 -6.01
N VAL A 128 1.78 -12.80 -5.52
CA VAL A 128 0.35 -12.96 -5.84
C VAL A 128 -0.47 -12.13 -4.86
N CYS A 129 -1.11 -11.10 -5.38
CA CYS A 129 -2.10 -10.28 -4.71
C CYS A 129 -3.50 -10.72 -5.15
N THR A 130 -4.44 -10.75 -4.21
CA THR A 130 -5.85 -10.99 -4.51
C THR A 130 -6.74 -9.89 -3.92
N VAL A 131 -8.03 -9.93 -4.19
CA VAL A 131 -9.01 -8.99 -3.66
C VAL A 131 -10.02 -9.71 -2.76
N ALA A 132 -10.65 -8.98 -1.84
CA ALA A 132 -11.74 -9.52 -1.01
C ALA A 132 -12.93 -8.55 -0.96
N GLY A 133 -14.14 -9.07 -1.11
CA GLY A 133 -15.37 -8.26 -1.17
C GLY A 133 -15.45 -7.33 -2.38
N PHE A 134 -14.67 -7.60 -3.42
CA PHE A 134 -14.53 -6.74 -4.58
C PHE A 134 -15.71 -6.86 -5.56
N PRO A 135 -16.06 -5.78 -6.29
CA PRO A 135 -15.56 -4.42 -6.18
C PRO A 135 -16.31 -3.56 -5.15
N LEU A 136 -17.42 -4.05 -4.60
CA LEU A 136 -18.38 -3.17 -3.92
C LEU A 136 -18.14 -2.99 -2.42
N GLY A 137 -17.45 -3.94 -1.78
CA GLY A 137 -17.32 -4.02 -0.32
C GLY A 137 -18.62 -4.43 0.39
N ALA A 138 -19.71 -4.65 -0.36
CA ALA A 138 -21.07 -4.93 0.12
C ALA A 138 -21.35 -6.42 0.41
N SER A 139 -20.29 -7.20 0.68
CA SER A 139 -20.41 -8.57 1.15
C SER A 139 -20.44 -8.62 2.68
N LEU A 140 -20.95 -9.70 3.25
CA LEU A 140 -20.89 -9.93 4.70
C LEU A 140 -19.41 -9.99 5.18
N PRO A 141 -19.07 -9.43 6.35
CA PRO A 141 -17.70 -9.47 6.89
C PRO A 141 -17.11 -10.87 6.95
N GLN A 142 -17.90 -11.87 7.36
CA GLN A 142 -17.47 -13.27 7.48
C GLN A 142 -17.11 -13.87 6.13
N VAL A 143 -17.84 -13.49 5.07
CA VAL A 143 -17.57 -13.97 3.70
C VAL A 143 -16.29 -13.35 3.17
N LYS A 144 -16.05 -12.05 3.40
CA LYS A 144 -14.79 -11.39 3.03
C LYS A 144 -13.59 -11.99 3.75
N ALA A 145 -13.73 -12.25 5.06
CA ALA A 145 -12.68 -12.85 5.86
C ALA A 145 -12.34 -14.28 5.42
N GLU A 146 -13.35 -15.07 5.05
CA GLU A 146 -13.16 -16.43 4.55
C GLU A 146 -12.55 -16.45 3.14
N GLU A 147 -13.02 -15.58 2.24
CA GLU A 147 -12.43 -15.39 0.90
C GLU A 147 -10.94 -15.06 0.99
N ALA A 148 -10.57 -14.11 1.87
CA ALA A 148 -9.18 -13.73 2.13
C ALA A 148 -8.35 -14.92 2.68
N ARG A 149 -8.88 -15.62 3.69
CA ARG A 149 -8.21 -16.79 4.30
C ARG A 149 -7.89 -17.85 3.24
N ARG A 150 -8.89 -18.23 2.43
CA ARG A 150 -8.72 -19.26 1.39
C ARG A 150 -7.72 -18.85 0.33
N ALA A 151 -7.73 -17.59 -0.10
CA ALA A 151 -6.77 -17.10 -1.07
C ALA A 151 -5.33 -17.14 -0.51
N VAL A 152 -5.13 -16.78 0.76
CA VAL A 152 -3.82 -16.84 1.41
C VAL A 152 -3.33 -18.29 1.56
N GLU A 153 -4.22 -19.21 1.92
CA GLU A 153 -3.93 -20.66 1.96
C GLU A 153 -3.55 -21.23 0.59
N GLN A 154 -4.14 -20.69 -0.49
CA GLN A 154 -3.77 -21.01 -1.87
C GLN A 154 -2.46 -20.36 -2.32
N GLY A 155 -1.86 -19.50 -1.50
CA GLY A 155 -0.54 -18.93 -1.73
C GLY A 155 -0.52 -17.43 -2.03
N ALA A 156 -1.65 -16.72 -1.98
CA ALA A 156 -1.62 -15.26 -2.00
C ALA A 156 -0.75 -14.71 -0.86
N ARG A 157 -0.07 -13.60 -1.12
CA ARG A 157 0.77 -12.88 -0.14
C ARG A 157 0.24 -11.51 0.17
N GLU A 158 -0.71 -11.01 -0.61
CA GLU A 158 -1.39 -9.76 -0.35
C GLU A 158 -2.90 -9.90 -0.62
N VAL A 159 -3.69 -9.23 0.20
CA VAL A 159 -5.15 -9.15 0.05
C VAL A 159 -5.55 -7.68 0.01
N ASP A 160 -6.16 -7.28 -1.09
CA ASP A 160 -6.72 -5.94 -1.31
C ASP A 160 -8.23 -6.00 -1.05
N MET A 161 -8.64 -5.76 0.19
CA MET A 161 -10.06 -5.80 0.55
C MET A 161 -10.76 -4.48 0.22
N VAL A 162 -12.03 -4.54 -0.19
CA VAL A 162 -12.88 -3.34 -0.27
C VAL A 162 -13.62 -3.15 1.05
N VAL A 163 -13.48 -1.97 1.65
CA VAL A 163 -14.17 -1.62 2.89
C VAL A 163 -15.69 -1.70 2.72
N ASN A 164 -16.43 -1.97 3.80
CA ASN A 164 -17.87 -1.71 3.81
C ASN A 164 -18.14 -0.20 3.57
N LEU A 165 -18.34 0.15 2.30
CA LEU A 165 -18.44 1.54 1.85
C LEU A 165 -19.68 2.23 2.42
N GLY A 166 -20.81 1.53 2.53
CA GLY A 166 -22.04 2.07 3.10
C GLY A 166 -21.88 2.44 4.57
N ALA A 167 -21.25 1.56 5.36
CA ALA A 167 -20.97 1.84 6.78
C ALA A 167 -19.98 3.00 6.93
N LEU A 168 -18.95 3.08 6.08
CA LEU A 168 -17.99 4.19 6.11
C LEU A 168 -18.65 5.53 5.78
N ILE A 169 -19.50 5.56 4.77
CA ILE A 169 -20.27 6.75 4.40
C ILE A 169 -21.17 7.21 5.56
N ALA A 170 -21.80 6.26 6.26
CA ALA A 170 -22.66 6.51 7.40
C ALA A 170 -21.91 6.90 8.69
N GLY A 171 -20.58 6.82 8.70
CA GLY A 171 -19.78 7.07 9.90
C GLY A 171 -19.84 5.94 10.95
N ASP A 172 -20.35 4.76 10.59
CA ASP A 172 -20.45 3.60 11.47
C ASP A 172 -19.08 2.91 11.62
N ARG A 173 -18.25 3.52 12.46
CA ARG A 173 -16.88 3.09 12.74
C ARG A 173 -16.81 1.65 13.29
N PRO A 174 -17.63 1.23 14.27
CA PRO A 174 -17.60 -0.16 14.75
C PRO A 174 -17.78 -1.20 13.64
N THR A 175 -18.74 -0.98 12.73
CA THR A 175 -18.96 -1.90 11.60
C THR A 175 -17.77 -1.92 10.65
N VAL A 176 -17.21 -0.75 10.31
CA VAL A 176 -16.05 -0.65 9.42
C VAL A 176 -14.81 -1.32 10.03
N VAL A 177 -14.51 -1.03 11.30
CA VAL A 177 -13.35 -1.61 12.00
C VAL A 177 -13.50 -3.12 12.14
N GLY A 178 -14.68 -3.60 12.54
CA GLY A 178 -14.95 -5.04 12.68
C GLY A 178 -14.80 -5.79 11.35
N ASP A 179 -15.26 -5.19 10.26
CA ASP A 179 -15.12 -5.73 8.90
C ASP A 179 -13.66 -5.87 8.47
N ILE A 180 -12.86 -4.81 8.64
CA ILE A 180 -11.42 -4.83 8.32
C ILE A 180 -10.67 -5.80 9.24
N ALA A 181 -10.94 -5.74 10.54
CA ALA A 181 -10.24 -6.56 11.53
C ALA A 181 -10.45 -8.05 11.30
N ALA A 182 -11.65 -8.47 10.88
CA ALA A 182 -11.93 -9.86 10.53
C ALA A 182 -11.04 -10.35 9.38
N VAL A 183 -10.90 -9.56 8.31
CA VAL A 183 -10.02 -9.89 7.17
C VAL A 183 -8.55 -9.90 7.59
N VAL A 184 -8.11 -8.92 8.38
CA VAL A 184 -6.75 -8.85 8.90
C VAL A 184 -6.45 -10.09 9.74
N GLU A 185 -7.31 -10.44 10.69
CA GLU A 185 -7.09 -11.56 11.59
C GLU A 185 -6.98 -12.89 10.84
N THR A 186 -7.92 -13.20 9.94
CA THR A 186 -7.90 -14.47 9.20
C THR A 186 -6.72 -14.55 8.24
N THR A 187 -6.36 -13.43 7.60
CA THR A 187 -5.17 -13.33 6.72
C THR A 187 -3.90 -13.61 7.51
N LYS A 188 -3.69 -12.94 8.65
CA LYS A 188 -2.48 -13.12 9.47
C LYS A 188 -2.43 -14.50 10.12
N ARG A 189 -3.59 -15.09 10.46
CA ARG A 189 -3.68 -16.46 10.96
C ARG A 189 -3.27 -17.49 9.91
N ALA A 190 -3.68 -17.31 8.65
CA ALA A 190 -3.29 -18.18 7.55
C ALA A 190 -1.81 -18.00 7.16
N ASN A 191 -1.32 -16.76 7.17
CA ASN A 191 0.08 -16.43 6.95
C ASN A 191 0.44 -15.10 7.63
N PRO A 192 1.27 -15.11 8.70
CA PRO A 192 1.66 -13.89 9.41
C PRO A 192 2.38 -12.84 8.54
N ALA A 193 3.00 -13.27 7.44
CA ALA A 193 3.68 -12.38 6.50
C ALA A 193 2.77 -11.83 5.40
N ALA A 194 1.54 -12.33 5.24
CA ALA A 194 0.61 -11.81 4.24
C ALA A 194 0.13 -10.41 4.62
N LEU A 195 0.01 -9.52 3.63
CA LEU A 195 -0.34 -8.11 3.83
C LEU A 195 -1.80 -7.85 3.48
N VAL A 196 -2.47 -6.99 4.25
CA VAL A 196 -3.83 -6.51 3.97
C VAL A 196 -3.80 -5.04 3.58
N LYS A 197 -4.32 -4.74 2.39
CA LYS A 197 -4.52 -3.38 1.89
C LYS A 197 -6.02 -3.10 1.85
N VAL A 198 -6.46 -2.00 2.46
CA VAL A 198 -7.88 -1.63 2.49
C VAL A 198 -8.16 -0.59 1.42
N ILE A 199 -8.97 -0.96 0.43
CA ILE A 199 -9.50 -0.08 -0.60
C ILE A 199 -10.66 0.72 0.00
N LEU A 200 -10.53 2.05 0.07
CA LEU A 200 -11.58 2.93 0.57
C LEU A 200 -12.60 3.33 -0.50
N GLU A 201 -12.24 3.22 -1.78
CA GLU A 201 -13.01 3.79 -2.90
C GLU A 201 -13.17 5.31 -2.77
N THR A 202 -12.04 6.02 -2.70
CA THR A 202 -12.00 7.45 -2.37
C THR A 202 -12.81 8.34 -3.32
N ARG A 203 -13.08 7.90 -4.56
CA ARG A 203 -13.93 8.65 -5.51
C ARG A 203 -15.42 8.68 -5.14
N ALA A 204 -15.84 7.81 -4.22
CA ALA A 204 -17.19 7.79 -3.67
C ALA A 204 -17.31 8.59 -2.35
N LEU A 205 -16.21 9.07 -1.78
CA LEU A 205 -16.14 9.61 -0.42
C LEU A 205 -15.83 11.11 -0.40
N THR A 206 -16.23 11.79 0.67
CA THR A 206 -15.70 13.11 1.03
C THR A 206 -14.35 12.99 1.74
N ASP A 207 -13.61 14.10 1.86
CA ASP A 207 -12.33 14.13 2.57
C ASP A 207 -12.47 13.67 4.04
N GLU A 208 -13.55 14.07 4.72
CA GLU A 208 -13.83 13.65 6.10
C GLU A 208 -14.03 12.13 6.20
N GLN A 209 -14.76 11.55 5.24
CA GLN A 209 -14.98 10.11 5.18
C GLN A 209 -13.69 9.35 4.82
N ILE A 210 -12.82 9.92 3.98
CA ILE A 210 -11.49 9.34 3.69
C ILE A 210 -10.63 9.35 4.96
N ILE A 211 -10.63 10.46 5.71
CA ILE A 211 -9.89 10.57 6.98
C ILE A 211 -10.42 9.55 7.99
N LEU A 212 -11.74 9.41 8.12
CA LEU A 212 -12.35 8.38 8.96
C LEU A 212 -11.93 6.98 8.52
N GLY A 213 -11.93 6.69 7.21
CA GLY A 213 -11.49 5.42 6.66
C GLY A 213 -10.05 5.08 7.04
N CYS A 214 -9.13 6.06 6.94
CA CYS A 214 -7.75 5.90 7.42
C CYS A 214 -7.68 5.53 8.92
N GLN A 215 -8.48 6.19 9.76
CA GLN A 215 -8.52 5.91 11.20
C GLN A 215 -9.03 4.49 11.48
N CYS A 216 -10.07 4.05 10.77
CA CYS A 216 -10.58 2.69 10.90
C CYS A 216 -9.53 1.64 10.48
N CYS A 217 -8.79 1.90 9.40
CA CYS A 217 -7.70 1.02 8.95
C CYS A 217 -6.57 0.90 9.99
N ILE A 218 -6.21 2.02 10.64
CA ILE A 218 -5.22 2.06 11.73
C ILE A 218 -5.70 1.21 12.91
N GLU A 219 -6.93 1.44 13.36
CA GLU A 219 -7.53 0.72 14.49
C GLU A 219 -7.62 -0.79 14.23
N ALA A 220 -8.03 -1.18 13.01
CA ALA A 220 -8.11 -2.56 12.59
C ALA A 220 -6.76 -3.22 12.25
N ARG A 221 -5.64 -2.47 12.37
CA ARG A 221 -4.26 -2.94 12.12
C ARG A 221 -4.03 -3.46 10.69
N ALA A 222 -4.62 -2.83 9.69
CA ALA A 222 -4.27 -3.07 8.30
C ALA A 222 -2.81 -2.65 8.01
N ASP A 223 -2.22 -3.16 6.92
CA ASP A 223 -0.85 -2.83 6.53
C ASP A 223 -0.80 -1.63 5.57
N PHE A 224 -1.81 -1.51 4.71
CA PHE A 224 -1.94 -0.43 3.74
C PHE A 224 -3.35 0.14 3.71
N VAL A 225 -3.43 1.41 3.29
CA VAL A 225 -4.65 1.98 2.71
C VAL A 225 -4.46 2.15 1.20
N LYS A 226 -5.49 1.81 0.44
CA LYS A 226 -5.52 1.85 -1.03
C LYS A 226 -6.64 2.78 -1.49
N THR A 227 -6.38 3.58 -2.52
CA THR A 227 -7.33 4.61 -2.97
C THR A 227 -8.64 4.03 -3.52
N SER A 228 -8.56 3.21 -4.57
CA SER A 228 -9.73 2.94 -5.42
C SER A 228 -9.69 1.52 -5.99
N THR A 229 -10.86 0.98 -6.34
CA THR A 229 -10.98 -0.29 -7.07
C THR A 229 -10.65 -0.16 -8.54
N GLY A 230 -10.87 1.04 -9.10
CA GLY A 230 -10.83 1.29 -10.54
C GLY A 230 -12.15 0.99 -11.27
N PHE A 231 -13.20 0.58 -10.55
CA PHE A 231 -14.53 0.24 -11.10
C PHE A 231 -15.58 1.32 -10.85
N HIS A 232 -15.26 2.36 -10.07
CA HIS A 232 -16.20 3.44 -9.80
C HIS A 232 -16.39 4.35 -11.02
N ALA A 233 -17.64 4.76 -11.29
CA ALA A 233 -18.00 5.55 -12.47
C ALA A 233 -17.28 6.91 -12.56
N LYS A 234 -16.91 7.50 -11.42
CA LYS A 234 -16.16 8.77 -11.34
C LYS A 234 -14.64 8.62 -11.51
N GLY A 235 -14.16 7.47 -11.98
CA GLY A 235 -12.75 7.18 -12.24
C GLY A 235 -12.00 6.57 -11.05
N GLY A 236 -10.67 6.57 -11.12
CA GLY A 236 -9.77 5.98 -10.12
C GLY A 236 -9.06 6.99 -9.23
N ALA A 237 -7.82 6.69 -8.83
CA ALA A 237 -7.03 7.55 -7.93
C ALA A 237 -6.87 8.98 -8.48
N THR A 238 -6.90 9.97 -7.58
CA THR A 238 -6.40 11.31 -7.85
C THR A 238 -5.16 11.60 -6.99
N VAL A 239 -4.34 12.57 -7.39
CA VAL A 239 -3.14 12.98 -6.64
C VAL A 239 -3.54 13.54 -5.27
N GLU A 240 -4.65 14.28 -5.22
CA GLU A 240 -5.20 14.89 -4.01
C GLU A 240 -5.61 13.80 -3.01
N HIS A 241 -6.34 12.78 -3.45
CA HIS A 241 -6.73 11.67 -2.57
C HIS A 241 -5.50 10.87 -2.11
N ALA A 242 -4.52 10.64 -2.98
CA ALA A 242 -3.29 9.96 -2.58
C ALA A 242 -2.49 10.76 -1.53
N ALA A 243 -2.43 12.09 -1.66
CA ALA A 243 -1.82 12.98 -0.69
C ALA A 243 -2.59 12.99 0.64
N LEU A 244 -3.93 12.97 0.59
CA LEU A 244 -4.78 12.90 1.77
C LEU A 244 -4.56 11.59 2.55
N LEU A 245 -4.52 10.45 1.86
CA LEU A 245 -4.16 9.17 2.48
C LEU A 245 -2.76 9.23 3.10
N LYS A 246 -1.77 9.76 2.39
CA LYS A 246 -0.40 9.87 2.88
C LYS A 246 -0.29 10.69 4.16
N LYS A 247 -1.11 11.73 4.30
CA LYS A 247 -1.16 12.60 5.48
C LYS A 247 -1.83 11.93 6.69
N HIS A 248 -2.87 11.12 6.48
CA HIS A 248 -3.74 10.65 7.55
C HIS A 248 -3.64 9.16 7.89
N ALA A 249 -2.98 8.35 7.06
CA ALA A 249 -2.90 6.91 7.25
C ALA A 249 -1.70 6.42 8.05
N ALA A 250 -0.77 7.30 8.47
CA ALA A 250 0.41 6.86 9.23
C ALA A 250 -0.03 6.08 10.51
N PRO A 251 0.58 4.91 10.80
CA PRO A 251 1.82 4.37 10.23
C PRO A 251 1.66 3.49 8.97
N LEU A 252 0.46 3.35 8.41
CA LEU A 252 0.18 2.48 7.27
C LEU A 252 0.88 2.98 6.01
N LYS A 253 1.18 2.05 5.10
CA LYS A 253 1.64 2.39 3.75
C LYS A 253 0.43 2.79 2.88
N VAL A 254 0.70 3.49 1.78
CA VAL A 254 -0.33 3.96 0.85
C VAL A 254 -0.12 3.33 -0.52
N LYS A 255 -1.21 2.85 -1.14
CA LYS A 255 -1.23 2.37 -2.53
C LYS A 255 -2.21 3.21 -3.36
N ALA A 256 -1.72 3.89 -4.38
CA ALA A 256 -2.59 4.51 -5.37
C ALA A 256 -3.00 3.47 -6.42
N ALA A 257 -4.29 3.45 -6.79
CA ALA A 257 -4.83 2.52 -7.78
C ALA A 257 -6.09 3.04 -8.48
N GLY A 258 -6.30 2.52 -9.69
CA GLY A 258 -7.37 2.90 -10.60
C GLY A 258 -6.96 4.08 -11.49
N GLY A 259 -7.00 3.90 -12.81
CA GLY A 259 -6.81 5.00 -13.78
C GLY A 259 -5.37 5.49 -13.99
N ILE A 260 -4.37 4.90 -13.35
CA ILE A 260 -2.95 5.23 -13.56
C ILE A 260 -2.46 4.49 -14.80
N ARG A 261 -2.12 5.22 -15.89
CA ARG A 261 -1.88 4.62 -17.21
C ARG A 261 -0.58 5.06 -17.87
N ASP A 262 0.01 6.15 -17.43
CA ASP A 262 1.11 6.81 -18.10
C ASP A 262 2.24 7.18 -17.14
N LEU A 263 3.44 7.20 -17.71
CA LEU A 263 4.61 7.88 -17.17
C LEU A 263 4.95 8.95 -18.20
N PRO A 264 4.90 10.24 -17.84
CA PRO A 264 5.42 11.29 -18.71
C PRO A 264 6.90 10.99 -18.96
N THR A 265 7.24 10.64 -20.20
CA THR A 265 8.61 10.37 -20.63
C THR A 265 9.04 11.33 -21.70
#